data_AF-A0A1A3HIB4-F1
#
_entry.id   AF-A0A1A3HIB4-F1
#
_cell.length_a   1.000
_cell.length_b   1.000
_cell.length_c   1.000
_cell.angle_alpha   90.00
_cell.angle_beta   90.00
_cell.angle_gamma   90.00
#
_symmetry.space_group_name_H-M   'P 1'
#
loop_
_entity.id
_entity.type
_entity.pdbx_description
1 polymer ?
#
loop_
_entity_poly.entity_id
_entity_poly.type
_entity_poly.pdbx_seq_one_letter_code
_entity_poly.pdbx_strand_id
1 'polypeptide(L)'
;MNVISYINGDEQITDFPATSARPLASFVQLCNDLLAEPDGYLSPQNSVTVLDLGWLTVGTADVAESVTHHWVTKLLTSPPWGVLRYADSAAAQAISDIAELHRRFTPGQTPSIAAWDSAARSARRISTTLQGAELYALRAASQSTALVESDDWDTLDAVTGNALRAHRLANGDAGTARILDVTRNAIRSWRRLAGLSVVSGTPPATMKRTQGVSAA
;
A
#
# COMPACT_ATOMS: atom_id res chain seq x y z
N MET A 1 11.00 8.61 -3.25
CA MET A 1 11.53 7.21 -3.26
C MET A 1 12.89 7.08 -3.98
N ASN A 2 13.29 8.06 -4.78
CA ASN A 2 14.54 8.06 -5.56
C ASN A 2 15.83 7.81 -4.76
N VAL A 3 15.93 8.29 -3.52
CA VAL A 3 17.10 8.04 -2.66
C VAL A 3 17.29 6.54 -2.40
N ILE A 4 16.21 5.80 -2.17
CA ILE A 4 16.27 4.35 -1.97
C ILE A 4 16.70 3.65 -3.27
N SER A 5 16.17 4.09 -4.41
CA SER A 5 16.56 3.60 -5.75
C SER A 5 18.06 3.81 -6.02
N TYR A 6 18.57 5.00 -5.69
CA TYR A 6 19.99 5.33 -5.81
C TYR A 6 20.88 4.46 -4.92
N ILE A 7 20.50 4.31 -3.64
CA ILE A 7 21.26 3.49 -2.68
C ILE A 7 21.26 2.01 -3.09
N ASN A 8 20.16 1.53 -3.65
CA ASN A 8 20.07 0.16 -4.17
C ASN A 8 20.96 -0.06 -5.41
N GLY A 9 21.33 1.00 -6.12
CA GLY A 9 22.04 0.92 -7.39
C GLY A 9 21.15 0.50 -8.54
N ASP A 10 19.88 0.94 -8.55
CA ASP A 10 18.99 0.70 -9.69
C ASP A 10 19.57 1.35 -10.95
N GLU A 11 19.41 0.68 -12.11
CA GLU A 11 19.88 1.18 -13.41
C GLU A 11 19.25 2.54 -13.76
N GLN A 12 17.98 2.73 -13.37
CA GLN A 12 17.26 3.99 -13.51
C GLN A 12 16.73 4.44 -12.15
N ILE A 13 17.02 5.69 -11.80
CA ILE A 13 16.51 6.29 -10.58
C ILE A 13 15.02 6.61 -10.76
N THR A 14 14.18 5.95 -9.96
CA THR A 14 12.71 6.01 -10.09
C THR A 14 12.04 6.12 -8.72
N ASP A 15 10.74 6.39 -8.70
CA ASP A 15 9.92 6.35 -7.49
C ASP A 15 9.51 4.93 -7.09
N PHE A 16 9.85 3.94 -7.91
CA PHE A 16 9.58 2.52 -7.68
C PHE A 16 10.89 1.71 -7.63
N PRO A 17 11.67 1.80 -6.53
CA PRO A 17 12.94 1.08 -6.45
C PRO A 17 12.75 -0.42 -6.63
N ALA A 18 13.69 -1.09 -7.27
CA ALA A 18 13.58 -2.53 -7.57
C ALA A 18 13.43 -3.41 -6.31
N THR A 19 13.89 -2.93 -5.15
CA THR A 19 13.77 -3.63 -3.86
C THR A 19 12.45 -3.39 -3.13
N SER A 20 11.59 -2.52 -3.63
CA SER A 20 10.35 -2.11 -2.95
C SER A 20 9.12 -2.57 -3.74
N ALA A 21 8.13 -3.13 -3.04
CA ALA A 21 6.83 -3.38 -3.65
C ALA A 21 6.23 -2.06 -4.17
N ARG A 22 5.93 -2.00 -5.46
CA ARG A 22 5.31 -0.84 -6.13
C ARG A 22 4.14 -0.22 -5.36
N PRO A 23 3.15 -0.98 -4.86
CA PRO A 23 2.06 -0.39 -4.09
C PRO A 23 2.54 0.34 -2.83
N LEU A 24 3.50 -0.23 -2.09
CA LEU A 24 4.04 0.42 -0.88
C LEU A 24 4.83 1.67 -1.22
N ALA A 25 5.60 1.64 -2.31
CA ALA A 25 6.30 2.82 -2.83
C ALA A 25 5.31 3.96 -3.14
N SER A 26 4.14 3.66 -3.72
CA SER A 26 3.08 4.67 -3.94
C SER A 26 2.53 5.27 -2.65
N PHE A 27 2.34 4.47 -1.59
CA PHE A 27 1.92 5.00 -0.28
C PHE A 27 2.98 5.95 0.30
N VAL A 28 4.27 5.59 0.22
CA VAL A 28 5.36 6.43 0.68
C VAL A 28 5.48 7.70 -0.16
N GLN A 29 5.32 7.60 -1.48
CA GLN A 29 5.34 8.76 -2.37
C GLN A 29 4.18 9.72 -2.07
N LEU A 30 2.98 9.21 -1.78
CA LEU A 30 1.89 10.06 -1.31
C LEU A 30 2.27 10.82 -0.02
N CYS A 31 2.94 10.16 0.92
CA CYS A 31 3.40 10.82 2.15
C CYS A 31 4.47 11.88 1.86
N ASN A 32 5.38 11.60 0.91
CA ASN A 32 6.37 12.56 0.44
C ASN A 32 5.70 13.83 -0.08
N ASP A 33 4.71 13.66 -0.97
CA ASP A 33 4.02 14.80 -1.60
C ASP A 33 3.19 15.60 -0.59
N LEU A 34 2.54 14.95 0.36
CA LEU A 34 1.72 15.62 1.39
C LEU A 34 2.53 16.33 2.48
N LEU A 35 3.77 15.92 2.69
CA LEU A 35 4.67 16.50 3.70
C LEU A 35 5.59 17.58 3.12
N ALA A 36 5.61 17.74 1.79
CA ALA A 36 6.37 18.79 1.12
C ALA A 36 5.81 20.17 1.50
N GLU A 37 6.73 21.11 1.76
CA GLU A 37 6.42 22.51 2.00
C GLU A 37 6.04 23.21 0.68
N PRO A 38 5.51 24.45 0.71
CA PRO A 38 5.10 25.15 -0.51
C PRO A 38 6.19 25.34 -1.57
N ASP A 39 7.46 25.25 -1.17
CA ASP A 39 8.61 25.29 -2.07
C ASP A 39 8.89 23.94 -2.77
N GLY A 40 8.11 22.91 -2.45
CA GLY A 40 8.21 21.55 -2.98
C GLY A 40 9.22 20.67 -2.24
N TYR A 41 9.89 21.16 -1.21
CA TYR A 41 10.90 20.42 -0.44
C TYR A 41 10.35 19.93 0.90
N LEU A 42 10.91 18.84 1.39
CA LEU A 42 10.63 18.37 2.75
C LEU A 42 11.49 19.16 3.75
N SER A 43 10.90 19.53 4.88
CA SER A 43 11.69 19.93 6.05
C SER A 43 12.65 18.81 6.47
N PRO A 44 13.73 19.10 7.21
CA PRO A 44 14.64 18.06 7.70
C PRO A 44 13.93 16.94 8.49
N GLN A 45 12.93 17.30 9.30
CA GLN A 45 12.16 16.33 10.10
C GLN A 45 11.25 15.47 9.22
N ASN A 46 10.59 16.07 8.22
CA ASN A 46 9.73 15.33 7.30
C ASN A 46 10.56 14.44 6.36
N SER A 47 11.76 14.89 5.99
CA SER A 47 12.73 14.10 5.22
C SER A 47 13.08 12.80 5.94
N VAL A 48 13.44 12.86 7.22
CA VAL A 48 13.70 11.67 8.04
C VAL A 48 12.46 10.78 8.12
N THR A 49 11.28 11.36 8.34
CA THR A 49 10.02 10.60 8.44
C THR A 49 9.73 9.80 7.16
N VAL A 50 9.86 10.43 5.98
CA VAL A 50 9.59 9.78 4.69
C VAL A 50 10.68 8.77 4.36
N LEU A 51 11.94 9.05 4.68
CA LEU A 51 13.04 8.10 4.50
C LEU A 51 12.88 6.86 5.38
N ASP A 52 12.46 7.01 6.63
CA ASP A 52 12.16 5.89 7.53
C ASP A 52 11.05 5.00 6.94
N LEU A 53 9.99 5.60 6.40
CA LEU A 53 8.93 4.86 5.70
C LEU A 53 9.47 4.16 4.46
N GLY A 54 10.27 4.85 3.64
CA GLY A 54 10.91 4.28 2.44
C GLY A 54 11.78 3.07 2.78
N TRP A 55 12.60 3.15 3.81
CA TRP A 55 13.44 2.04 4.26
C TRP A 55 12.64 0.81 4.69
N LEU A 56 11.44 1.00 5.27
CA LEU A 56 10.58 -0.13 5.63
C LEU A 56 10.03 -0.87 4.40
N THR A 57 10.05 -0.26 3.21
CA THR A 57 9.64 -0.91 1.96
C THR A 57 10.76 -1.74 1.32
N VAL A 58 12.01 -1.61 1.76
CA VAL A 58 13.12 -2.39 1.20
C VAL A 58 12.95 -3.88 1.51
N GLY A 59 13.18 -4.71 0.49
CA GLY A 59 13.04 -6.16 0.53
C GLY A 59 11.61 -6.67 0.38
N THR A 60 10.70 -5.83 -0.14
CA THR A 60 9.27 -6.19 -0.28
C THR A 60 8.83 -6.50 -1.71
N ALA A 61 9.69 -6.30 -2.72
CA ALA A 61 9.35 -6.45 -4.14
C ALA A 61 8.98 -7.89 -4.54
N ASP A 62 9.78 -8.87 -4.11
CA ASP A 62 9.64 -10.27 -4.56
C ASP A 62 8.86 -11.11 -3.53
N VAL A 63 7.54 -11.03 -3.59
CA VAL A 63 6.64 -11.83 -2.74
C VAL A 63 5.77 -12.76 -3.57
N ALA A 64 5.32 -13.85 -2.95
CA ALA A 64 4.36 -14.76 -3.58
C ALA A 64 3.03 -14.05 -3.86
N GLU A 65 2.36 -14.42 -4.95
CA GLU A 65 1.04 -13.91 -5.35
C GLU A 65 -0.01 -13.97 -4.22
N SER A 66 0.05 -15.03 -3.39
CA SER A 66 -0.81 -15.16 -2.21
C SER A 66 -0.65 -13.99 -1.23
N VAL A 67 0.55 -13.44 -1.07
CA VAL A 67 0.80 -12.24 -0.25
C VAL A 67 0.04 -11.05 -0.82
N THR A 68 0.08 -10.85 -2.14
CA THR A 68 -0.65 -9.78 -2.83
C THR A 68 -2.15 -9.89 -2.59
N HIS A 69 -2.75 -11.08 -2.81
CA HIS A 69 -4.18 -11.28 -2.57
C HIS A 69 -4.57 -11.02 -1.11
N HIS A 70 -3.82 -11.56 -0.16
CA HIS A 70 -4.09 -11.33 1.27
C HIS A 70 -3.89 -9.87 1.68
N TRP A 71 -2.92 -9.18 1.07
CA TRP A 71 -2.69 -7.76 1.33
C TRP A 71 -3.82 -6.91 0.74
N VAL A 72 -4.31 -7.23 -0.46
CA VAL A 72 -5.49 -6.58 -1.05
C VAL A 72 -6.71 -6.78 -0.14
N THR A 73 -6.94 -7.97 0.43
CA THR A 73 -8.01 -8.15 1.43
C THR A 73 -7.87 -7.15 2.59
N LYS A 74 -6.65 -6.89 3.07
CA LYS A 74 -6.40 -5.90 4.13
C LYS A 74 -6.59 -4.46 3.64
N LEU A 75 -6.14 -4.12 2.44
CA LEU A 75 -6.39 -2.83 1.79
C LEU A 75 -7.90 -2.54 1.69
N LEU A 76 -8.70 -3.57 1.42
CA LEU A 76 -10.14 -3.44 1.31
C LEU A 76 -10.80 -3.34 2.69
N THR A 77 -10.54 -4.27 3.61
CA THR A 77 -11.42 -4.49 4.78
C THR A 77 -10.79 -4.25 6.15
N SER A 78 -9.48 -3.97 6.23
CA SER A 78 -8.80 -3.80 7.52
C SER A 78 -9.41 -2.64 8.32
N PRO A 79 -9.99 -2.85 9.52
CA PRO A 79 -10.58 -1.76 10.30
C PRO A 79 -9.66 -0.55 10.54
N PRO A 80 -8.34 -0.73 10.83
CA PRO A 80 -7.47 0.40 11.06
C PRO A 80 -7.18 1.26 9.82
N TRP A 81 -7.23 0.72 8.61
CA TRP A 81 -6.70 1.44 7.43
C TRP A 81 -7.34 1.09 6.07
N GLY A 82 -8.24 0.12 5.98
CA GLY A 82 -8.84 -0.32 4.74
C GLY A 82 -9.93 0.63 4.22
N VAL A 83 -10.20 0.57 2.91
CA VAL A 83 -11.10 1.51 2.22
C VAL A 83 -12.58 1.24 2.44
N LEU A 84 -12.97 0.06 2.95
CA LEU A 84 -14.36 -0.29 3.29
C LEU A 84 -15.02 0.75 4.20
N ARG A 85 -14.23 1.39 5.08
CA ARG A 85 -14.72 2.41 6.01
C ARG A 85 -15.25 3.68 5.35
N TYR A 86 -15.07 3.83 4.04
CA TYR A 86 -15.56 4.95 3.24
C TYR A 86 -16.79 4.59 2.40
N ALA A 87 -17.29 3.36 2.54
CA ALA A 87 -18.41 2.87 1.79
C ALA A 87 -19.53 2.43 2.72
N ASP A 88 -20.76 2.64 2.27
CA ASP A 88 -21.97 2.26 2.97
C ASP A 88 -22.82 1.29 2.14
N SER A 89 -23.74 0.61 2.82
CA SER A 89 -24.81 -0.18 2.20
C SER A 89 -24.31 -1.12 1.08
N ALA A 90 -24.79 -0.93 -0.16
CA ALA A 90 -24.46 -1.79 -1.30
C ALA A 90 -22.97 -1.74 -1.70
N ALA A 91 -22.32 -0.58 -1.56
CA ALA A 91 -20.91 -0.43 -1.87
C ALA A 91 -20.05 -1.18 -0.85
N ALA A 92 -20.39 -1.07 0.44
CA ALA A 92 -19.73 -1.82 1.51
C ALA A 92 -19.87 -3.34 1.32
N GLN A 93 -21.06 -3.81 0.95
CA GLN A 93 -21.28 -5.23 0.65
C GLN A 93 -20.43 -5.68 -0.54
N ALA A 94 -20.42 -4.93 -1.64
CA ALA A 94 -19.63 -5.28 -2.82
C ALA A 94 -18.12 -5.34 -2.55
N ILE A 95 -17.59 -4.38 -1.77
CA ILE A 95 -16.17 -4.41 -1.33
C ILE A 95 -15.90 -5.66 -0.48
N SER A 96 -16.81 -5.99 0.43
CA SER A 96 -16.67 -7.16 1.31
C SER A 96 -16.70 -8.48 0.52
N ASP A 97 -17.61 -8.59 -0.45
CA ASP A 97 -17.73 -9.77 -1.33
C ASP A 97 -16.45 -9.99 -2.15
N ILE A 98 -15.88 -8.92 -2.70
CA ILE A 98 -14.62 -8.98 -3.45
C ILE A 98 -13.45 -9.32 -2.52
N ALA A 99 -13.40 -8.74 -1.32
CA ALA A 99 -12.36 -9.05 -0.35
C ALA A 99 -12.39 -10.52 0.11
N GLU A 100 -13.58 -11.11 0.17
CA GLU A 100 -13.78 -12.54 0.47
C GLU A 100 -13.27 -13.44 -0.66
N LEU A 101 -13.39 -13.01 -1.92
CA LEU A 101 -12.77 -13.72 -3.04
C LEU A 101 -11.24 -13.71 -2.92
N HIS A 102 -10.63 -12.56 -2.61
CA HIS A 102 -9.19 -12.48 -2.36
C HIS A 102 -8.76 -13.31 -1.15
N ARG A 103 -9.56 -13.33 -0.08
CA ARG A 103 -9.25 -14.12 1.14
C ARG A 103 -9.23 -15.62 0.87
N ARG A 104 -10.11 -16.10 -0.02
CA ARG A 104 -10.18 -17.52 -0.41
C ARG A 104 -9.16 -17.87 -1.49
N PHE A 105 -8.45 -16.89 -2.04
CA PHE A 105 -7.45 -17.16 -3.06
C PHE A 105 -6.32 -18.01 -2.49
N THR A 106 -6.18 -19.22 -3.04
CA THR A 106 -5.09 -20.14 -2.78
C THR A 106 -4.57 -20.62 -4.13
N PRO A 107 -3.24 -20.62 -4.37
CA PRO A 107 -2.68 -21.18 -5.60
C PRO A 107 -3.21 -22.60 -5.86
N GLY A 108 -3.79 -22.83 -7.04
CA GLY A 108 -4.40 -24.11 -7.42
C GLY A 108 -5.83 -24.37 -6.90
N GLN A 109 -6.38 -23.52 -6.03
CA GLN A 109 -7.75 -23.60 -5.51
C GLN A 109 -8.42 -22.21 -5.52
N THR A 110 -8.41 -21.56 -6.68
CA THR A 110 -8.93 -20.20 -6.83
C THR A 110 -10.46 -20.19 -6.93
N PRO A 111 -11.14 -19.14 -6.41
CA PRO A 111 -12.55 -18.92 -6.71
C PRO A 111 -12.79 -18.86 -8.22
N SER A 112 -13.95 -19.30 -8.68
CA SER A 112 -14.23 -19.36 -10.12
C SER A 112 -14.17 -17.98 -10.79
N ILE A 113 -13.68 -17.94 -12.03
CA ILE A 113 -13.64 -16.71 -12.85
C ILE A 113 -15.03 -16.05 -12.89
N ALA A 114 -16.10 -16.84 -13.05
CA ALA A 114 -17.47 -16.35 -13.04
C ALA A 114 -17.86 -15.60 -11.75
N ALA A 115 -17.32 -15.98 -10.59
CA ALA A 115 -17.56 -15.29 -9.32
C ALA A 115 -16.88 -13.92 -9.29
N TRP A 116 -15.61 -13.85 -9.73
CA TRP A 116 -14.87 -12.58 -9.88
C TRP A 116 -15.56 -11.63 -10.84
N ASP A 117 -15.95 -12.15 -11.99
CA ASP A 117 -16.67 -11.44 -13.04
C ASP A 117 -18.01 -10.87 -12.57
N SER A 118 -18.79 -11.68 -11.85
CA SER A 118 -20.08 -11.27 -11.29
C SER A 118 -19.90 -10.14 -10.26
N ALA A 119 -18.92 -10.29 -9.36
CA ALA A 119 -18.60 -9.29 -8.35
C ALA A 119 -18.15 -7.96 -9.00
N ALA A 120 -17.27 -8.03 -10.00
CA ALA A 120 -16.80 -6.87 -10.76
C ALA A 120 -17.95 -6.14 -11.47
N ARG A 121 -18.84 -6.86 -12.16
CA ARG A 121 -20.01 -6.27 -12.83
C ARG A 121 -20.96 -5.61 -11.84
N SER A 122 -21.21 -6.25 -10.70
CA SER A 122 -22.05 -5.68 -9.64
C SER A 122 -21.46 -4.38 -9.09
N ALA A 123 -20.16 -4.39 -8.77
CA ALA A 123 -19.45 -3.20 -8.29
C ALA A 123 -19.46 -2.05 -9.31
N ARG A 124 -19.21 -2.35 -10.61
CA ARG A 124 -19.28 -1.34 -11.68
C ARG A 124 -20.67 -0.71 -11.79
N ARG A 125 -21.74 -1.51 -11.70
CA ARG A 125 -23.12 -1.01 -11.72
C ARG A 125 -23.41 -0.09 -10.54
N ILE A 126 -22.93 -0.42 -9.34
CA ILE A 126 -23.09 0.43 -8.15
C ILE A 126 -22.28 1.72 -8.32
N SER A 127 -21.07 1.64 -8.90
CA SER A 127 -20.18 2.80 -9.06
C SER A 127 -20.76 3.96 -9.87
N THR A 128 -21.78 3.73 -10.71
CA THR A 128 -22.38 4.78 -11.54
C THR A 128 -23.15 5.82 -10.73
N THR A 129 -23.55 5.49 -9.50
CA THR A 129 -24.31 6.39 -8.61
C THR A 129 -23.46 6.98 -7.50
N LEU A 130 -22.18 6.59 -7.39
CA LEU A 130 -21.30 6.98 -6.29
C LEU A 130 -20.40 8.15 -6.67
N GLN A 131 -19.95 8.89 -5.65
CA GLN A 131 -18.98 9.98 -5.79
C GLN A 131 -17.98 9.97 -4.62
N GLY A 132 -16.99 10.86 -4.67
CA GLY A 132 -16.07 11.07 -3.56
C GLY A 132 -15.26 9.81 -3.19
N ALA A 133 -14.93 9.68 -1.90
CA ALA A 133 -14.10 8.59 -1.39
C ALA A 133 -14.74 7.21 -1.60
N GLU A 134 -16.06 7.11 -1.46
CA GLU A 134 -16.82 5.85 -1.62
C GLU A 134 -16.67 5.28 -3.03
N LEU A 135 -16.78 6.13 -4.07
CA LEU A 135 -16.56 5.72 -5.46
C LEU A 135 -15.17 5.11 -5.65
N TYR A 136 -14.14 5.76 -5.12
CA TYR A 136 -12.75 5.30 -5.28
C TYR A 136 -12.46 4.05 -4.44
N ALA A 137 -13.09 3.90 -3.28
CA ALA A 137 -13.03 2.65 -2.50
C ALA A 137 -13.61 1.48 -3.28
N LEU A 138 -14.79 1.66 -3.90
CA LEU A 138 -15.41 0.63 -4.72
C LEU A 138 -14.63 0.35 -6.01
N ARG A 139 -14.03 1.37 -6.64
CA ARG A 139 -13.17 1.18 -7.81
C ARG A 139 -11.91 0.38 -7.49
N ALA A 140 -11.29 0.61 -6.33
CA ALA A 140 -10.15 -0.19 -5.87
C ALA A 140 -10.53 -1.68 -5.78
N ALA A 141 -11.68 -1.99 -5.16
CA ALA A 141 -12.18 -3.36 -5.11
C ALA A 141 -12.53 -3.91 -6.51
N SER A 142 -13.28 -3.16 -7.32
CA SER A 142 -13.69 -3.63 -8.65
C SER A 142 -12.52 -3.86 -9.61
N GLN A 143 -11.42 -3.14 -9.47
CA GLN A 143 -10.22 -3.36 -10.28
C GLN A 143 -9.39 -4.52 -9.75
N SER A 144 -9.40 -4.77 -8.45
CA SER A 144 -8.61 -5.85 -7.86
C SER A 144 -9.06 -7.23 -8.30
N THR A 145 -10.29 -7.36 -8.80
CA THR A 145 -10.78 -8.61 -9.41
C THR A 145 -9.98 -9.04 -10.64
N ALA A 146 -9.31 -8.11 -11.34
CA ALA A 146 -8.49 -8.44 -12.51
C ALA A 146 -7.15 -9.09 -12.15
N LEU A 147 -6.72 -9.02 -10.88
CA LEU A 147 -5.48 -9.66 -10.41
C LEU A 147 -5.51 -11.19 -10.51
N VAL A 148 -6.70 -11.80 -10.62
CA VAL A 148 -6.81 -13.26 -10.77
C VAL A 148 -6.39 -13.75 -12.17
N GLU A 149 -6.39 -12.86 -13.17
CA GLU A 149 -6.14 -13.23 -14.57
C GLU A 149 -4.70 -12.93 -15.00
N SER A 150 -3.97 -12.11 -14.25
CA SER A 150 -2.60 -11.72 -14.57
C SER A 150 -1.80 -11.29 -13.33
N ASP A 151 -0.51 -11.66 -13.31
CA ASP A 151 0.51 -11.06 -12.44
C ASP A 151 0.86 -9.62 -12.89
N ASP A 152 -0.16 -8.83 -13.22
CA ASP A 152 -0.01 -7.51 -13.82
C ASP A 152 0.16 -6.43 -12.75
N TRP A 153 1.39 -5.93 -12.64
CA TRP A 153 1.74 -4.80 -11.79
C TRP A 153 0.92 -3.54 -12.10
N ASP A 154 0.52 -3.33 -13.35
CA ASP A 154 -0.28 -2.15 -13.73
C ASP A 154 -1.69 -2.24 -13.11
N THR A 155 -2.25 -3.44 -12.99
CA THR A 155 -3.51 -3.67 -12.29
C THR A 155 -3.38 -3.37 -10.79
N LEU A 156 -2.31 -3.84 -10.14
CA LEU A 156 -2.09 -3.55 -8.72
C LEU A 156 -1.83 -2.05 -8.45
N ASP A 157 -1.16 -1.37 -9.37
CA ASP A 157 -0.96 0.08 -9.32
C ASP A 157 -2.29 0.83 -9.46
N ALA A 158 -3.19 0.38 -10.35
CA ALA A 158 -4.53 0.96 -10.49
C ALA A 158 -5.37 0.77 -9.21
N VAL A 159 -5.34 -0.43 -8.61
CA VAL A 159 -6.01 -0.72 -7.32
C VAL A 159 -5.48 0.21 -6.24
N THR A 160 -4.16 0.33 -6.14
CA THR A 160 -3.49 1.17 -5.13
C THR A 160 -3.80 2.64 -5.34
N GLY A 161 -3.74 3.13 -6.58
CA GLY A 161 -4.08 4.51 -6.92
C GLY A 161 -5.52 4.88 -6.55
N ASN A 162 -6.49 3.98 -6.78
CA ASN A 162 -7.87 4.19 -6.34
C ASN A 162 -7.98 4.22 -4.81
N ALA A 163 -7.31 3.31 -4.11
CA ALA A 163 -7.34 3.30 -2.65
C ALA A 163 -6.70 4.58 -2.03
N LEU A 164 -5.54 5.01 -2.55
CA LEU A 164 -4.89 6.26 -2.15
C LEU A 164 -5.80 7.47 -2.41
N ARG A 165 -6.52 7.48 -3.54
CA ARG A 165 -7.49 8.54 -3.85
C ARG A 165 -8.69 8.53 -2.90
N ALA A 166 -9.20 7.37 -2.53
CA ALA A 166 -10.24 7.24 -1.52
C ALA A 166 -9.77 7.82 -0.17
N HIS A 167 -8.56 7.45 0.27
CA HIS A 167 -7.96 8.01 1.48
C HIS A 167 -7.79 9.53 1.41
N ARG A 168 -7.27 10.06 0.30
CA ARG A 168 -7.07 11.52 0.14
C ARG A 168 -8.41 12.26 0.21
N LEU A 169 -9.41 11.80 -0.53
CA LEU A 169 -10.74 12.44 -0.55
C LEU A 169 -11.46 12.36 0.80
N ALA A 170 -11.29 11.28 1.55
CA ALA A 170 -11.96 11.11 2.84
C ALA A 170 -11.34 11.94 3.97
N ASN A 171 -10.05 12.27 3.89
CA ASN A 171 -9.34 12.98 4.96
C ASN A 171 -9.00 14.44 4.61
N GLY A 172 -9.14 14.83 3.34
CA GLY A 172 -8.75 16.16 2.85
C GLY A 172 -7.26 16.46 3.04
N ASP A 173 -6.90 17.72 2.85
CA ASP A 173 -5.50 18.18 2.92
C ASP A 173 -4.95 18.22 4.36
N ALA A 174 -5.83 18.32 5.36
CA ALA A 174 -5.45 18.21 6.79
C ALA A 174 -5.18 16.75 7.22
N GLY A 175 -5.40 15.78 6.33
CA GLY A 175 -5.33 14.34 6.60
C GLY A 175 -3.94 13.74 6.70
N THR A 176 -2.85 14.51 6.64
CA THR A 176 -1.47 14.00 6.52
C THR A 176 -1.10 12.99 7.60
N ALA A 177 -1.44 13.26 8.87
CA ALA A 177 -1.19 12.32 9.97
C ALA A 177 -1.91 10.98 9.76
N ARG A 178 -3.15 11.03 9.25
CA ARG A 178 -3.93 9.83 8.94
C ARG A 178 -3.34 9.04 7.78
N ILE A 179 -2.84 9.72 6.75
CA ILE A 179 -2.18 9.06 5.61
C ILE A 179 -0.87 8.40 6.03
N LEU A 180 -0.10 9.02 6.93
CA LEU A 180 1.09 8.39 7.51
C LEU A 180 0.72 7.11 8.28
N ASP A 181 -0.36 7.13 9.05
CA ASP A 181 -0.81 5.94 9.77
C ASP A 181 -1.33 4.84 8.85
N VAL A 182 -2.07 5.20 7.80
CA VAL A 182 -2.48 4.25 6.75
C VAL A 182 -1.25 3.62 6.10
N THR A 183 -0.25 4.43 5.73
CA THR A 183 1.00 3.96 5.10
C THR A 183 1.78 3.01 6.01
N ARG A 184 1.93 3.36 7.29
CA ARG A 184 2.56 2.47 8.29
C ARG A 184 1.82 1.14 8.41
N ASN A 185 0.49 1.16 8.43
CA ASN A 185 -0.30 -0.06 8.51
C ASN A 185 -0.20 -0.90 7.23
N ALA A 186 -0.20 -0.27 6.05
CA ALA A 186 -0.03 -0.93 4.76
C ALA A 186 1.31 -1.68 4.69
N ILE A 187 2.41 -1.00 5.04
CA ILE A 187 3.76 -1.58 5.07
C ILE A 187 3.85 -2.71 6.09
N ARG A 188 3.39 -2.49 7.34
CA ARG A 188 3.37 -3.53 8.38
C ARG A 188 2.54 -4.75 7.98
N SER A 189 1.44 -4.53 7.28
CA SER A 189 0.59 -5.62 6.78
C SER A 189 1.33 -6.46 5.74
N TRP A 190 1.95 -5.80 4.76
CA TRP A 190 2.72 -6.49 3.72
C TRP A 190 3.86 -7.31 4.31
N ARG A 191 4.69 -6.69 5.16
CA ARG A 191 5.83 -7.34 5.79
C ARG A 191 5.41 -8.57 6.60
N ARG A 192 4.32 -8.48 7.37
CA ARG A 192 3.79 -9.63 8.13
C ARG A 192 3.34 -10.77 7.22
N LEU A 193 2.60 -10.45 6.16
CA LEU A 193 2.12 -11.45 5.22
C LEU A 193 3.27 -12.13 4.45
N ALA A 194 4.33 -11.38 4.17
CA ALA A 194 5.55 -11.85 3.51
C ALA A 194 6.54 -12.56 4.45
N GLY A 195 6.26 -12.68 5.76
CA GLY A 195 7.19 -13.25 6.74
C GLY A 195 8.45 -12.41 6.98
N LEU A 196 8.44 -11.12 6.61
CA LEU A 196 9.54 -10.19 6.81
C LEU A 196 9.49 -9.60 8.23
N SER A 197 10.66 -9.18 8.75
CA SER A 197 10.73 -8.56 10.08
C SER A 197 9.81 -7.34 10.18
N VAL A 198 9.04 -7.23 11.26
CA VAL A 198 8.25 -6.03 11.54
C VAL A 198 9.08 -5.19 12.50
N VAL A 199 9.73 -4.14 12.00
CA VAL A 199 10.50 -3.24 12.87
C VAL A 199 9.51 -2.50 13.79
N SER A 200 9.52 -2.87 15.06
CA SER A 200 8.74 -2.23 16.13
C SER A 200 9.39 -0.90 16.51
N GLY A 201 9.21 0.15 15.70
CA GLY A 201 9.33 1.57 16.08
C GLY A 201 10.55 2.03 16.90
N THR A 202 11.61 1.23 16.99
CA THR A 202 12.78 1.54 17.79
C THR A 202 13.90 1.83 16.82
N PRO A 203 14.46 3.05 16.78
CA PRO A 203 15.56 3.35 15.89
C PRO A 203 16.72 2.40 16.18
N PRO A 204 17.49 1.98 15.17
CA PRO A 204 18.64 1.12 15.40
C PRO A 204 19.58 1.81 16.39
N ALA A 205 19.87 1.13 17.49
CA ALA A 205 20.86 1.59 18.45
C ALA A 205 22.16 1.85 17.69
N THR A 206 22.62 3.09 17.72
CA THR A 206 23.91 3.49 17.19
C THR A 206 24.97 2.57 17.77
N MET A 207 25.56 1.76 16.89
CA MET A 207 26.67 0.89 17.21
C MET A 207 27.82 1.78 17.69
N LYS A 208 28.00 1.89 19.01
CA LYS A 208 29.16 2.57 19.59
C LYS A 208 30.39 1.84 19.10
N ARG A 209 31.15 2.50 18.22
CA ARG A 209 32.53 2.17 17.89
C ARG A 209 33.32 2.13 19.21
N THR A 210 33.63 0.93 19.68
CA THR A 210 34.65 0.73 20.71
C THR A 210 36.00 1.08 20.07
N GLN A 211 36.47 2.30 20.32
CA GLN A 211 37.87 2.63 20.14
C GLN A 211 38.67 1.86 21.21
N GLY A 212 39.20 0.70 20.82
CA GLY A 212 40.28 0.06 21.56
C GLY A 212 41.59 0.78 21.24
N VAL A 213 41.92 1.80 22.04
CA VAL A 213 43.31 2.25 22.18
C VAL A 213 43.97 1.29 23.16
N SER A 214 44.95 0.52 22.69
CA SER A 214 45.93 -0.09 23.58
C SER A 214 47.29 0.50 23.24
N ALA A 215 47.76 1.33 24.16
CA ALA A 215 49.14 1.76 24.28
C ALA A 215 49.64 1.23 25.63
N ALA A 216 50.63 0.34 25.59
CA ALA A 216 51.73 0.15 26.54
C ALA A 216 52.52 -1.09 26.11
#